data_AF-A0A975BZL1-F1
#
_entry.id   AF-A0A975BZL1-F1
#
_cell.length_a   1.000
_cell.length_b   1.000
_cell.length_c   1.000
_cell.angle_alpha   90.00
_cell.angle_beta   90.00
_cell.angle_gamma   90.00
#
_symmetry.space_group_name_H-M   'P 1'
#
loop_
_entity.id
_entity.type
_entity.pdbx_description
1 polymer ?
#
loop_
_entity_poly.entity_id
_entity_poly.type
_entity_poly.pdbx_seq_one_letter_code
_entity_poly.pdbx_strand_id
1 'polypeptide(L)'
;MSQVGTYTFLWENHPAVQVALSSLYQLIMGAGPVLLLVFAVLMRREALGRPVSLFWRVSPAIYAVAQTLLTVATQAASLTFTTLPVIGDGFLAGIVLQWLGFALAFAVLLLGWREAVGAERTRFGFLFVALCLLFLSGSGLGFYINLTGNDFSLRNPVAVASHLCALGGIAAFLYASLRHKIVDLGFAVNRTLVYGVLSTVLLFGFWFCEWGLEDIIPAETREANILISAGIAFAIFLAFHHIRDWVEKAIEHLFFRAWRDNEARLKRFLKDAAFINRAEALKEAAVTEFRRFAGGTEAALYRVEPAAATLSAGAVTGLPPSLNADAPALVRLRADREPLDGALAEGLGAALILPIVQRSEVIGLFALGPKPSGEVFRPDERVLLAEAAHRIGLDLHLLEVERLEIEAVEQRRRADLLEQQMQKALAVGAA
;
A
#
# COMPACT_ATOMS: atom_id res chain seq x y z
N MET A 1 58.03 -4.86 -36.76
CA MET A 1 57.46 -6.05 -36.10
C MET A 1 57.50 -5.84 -34.59
N SER A 2 56.42 -5.33 -34.01
CA SER A 2 56.26 -5.20 -32.55
C SER A 2 54.77 -5.23 -32.23
N GLN A 3 54.35 -6.38 -31.71
CA GLN A 3 53.12 -6.68 -30.94
C GLN A 3 51.82 -5.97 -31.34
N VAL A 4 51.14 -6.54 -32.34
CA VAL A 4 49.67 -6.49 -32.40
C VAL A 4 49.17 -7.41 -31.29
N GLY A 5 48.74 -6.83 -30.18
CA GLY A 5 48.03 -7.57 -29.14
C GLY A 5 46.78 -8.18 -29.74
N THR A 6 46.74 -9.50 -29.83
CA THR A 6 45.55 -10.29 -30.12
C THR A 6 44.49 -9.96 -29.08
N TYR A 7 43.51 -9.13 -29.45
CA TYR A 7 42.26 -8.99 -28.70
C TYR A 7 41.64 -10.39 -28.61
N THR A 8 41.58 -10.91 -27.40
CA THR A 8 40.89 -12.15 -27.06
C THR A 8 39.47 -12.09 -27.61
N PHE A 9 39.05 -13.16 -28.27
CA PHE A 9 37.69 -13.41 -28.75
C PHE A 9 36.69 -13.38 -27.57
N LEU A 10 36.34 -12.19 -27.10
CA LEU A 10 35.18 -11.98 -26.23
C LEU A 10 33.95 -12.16 -27.10
N TRP A 11 33.00 -12.99 -26.66
CA TRP A 11 31.69 -13.18 -27.29
C TRP A 11 30.96 -11.85 -27.54
N GLU A 12 31.31 -10.80 -26.79
CA GLU A 12 30.87 -9.40 -26.93
C GLU A 12 31.23 -8.76 -28.29
N ASN A 13 32.26 -9.27 -28.99
CA ASN A 13 32.67 -8.77 -30.30
C ASN A 13 32.00 -9.52 -31.47
N HIS A 14 31.18 -10.54 -31.20
CA HIS A 14 30.47 -11.26 -32.25
C HIS A 14 29.34 -10.36 -32.81
N PRO A 15 29.27 -10.13 -34.13
CA PRO A 15 28.33 -9.16 -34.72
C PRO A 15 26.87 -9.49 -34.41
N ALA A 16 26.49 -10.78 -34.39
CA ALA A 16 25.14 -11.18 -33.99
C ALA A 16 24.81 -10.86 -32.52
N VAL A 17 25.80 -10.95 -31.63
CA VAL A 17 25.63 -10.63 -30.20
C VAL A 17 25.47 -9.12 -30.04
N GLN A 18 26.28 -8.32 -30.73
CA GLN A 18 26.17 -6.86 -30.68
C GLN A 18 24.82 -6.36 -31.21
N VAL A 19 24.33 -6.93 -32.32
CA VAL A 19 22.99 -6.63 -32.85
C VAL A 19 21.89 -7.00 -31.86
N ALA A 20 21.99 -8.17 -31.21
CA ALA A 20 21.01 -8.59 -30.21
C ALA A 20 21.01 -7.68 -28.98
N LEU A 21 22.20 -7.34 -28.45
CA LEU A 21 22.34 -6.48 -27.26
C LEU A 21 21.89 -5.04 -27.53
N SER A 22 22.25 -4.46 -28.68
CA SER A 22 21.81 -3.11 -29.08
C SER A 22 20.29 -3.06 -29.26
N SER A 23 19.70 -4.09 -29.89
CA SER A 23 18.23 -4.18 -30.05
C SER A 23 17.52 -4.30 -28.69
N LEU A 24 18.07 -5.11 -27.78
CA LEU A 24 17.53 -5.25 -26.43
C LEU A 24 17.63 -3.93 -25.64
N TYR A 25 18.76 -3.23 -25.73
CA TYR A 25 18.95 -1.93 -25.09
C TYR A 25 17.93 -0.91 -25.59
N GLN A 26 17.75 -0.79 -26.91
CA GLN A 26 16.77 0.11 -27.51
C GLN A 26 15.33 -0.22 -27.10
N LEU A 27 15.01 -1.51 -27.01
CA LEU A 27 13.70 -1.96 -26.53
C LEU A 27 13.45 -1.53 -25.07
N ILE A 28 14.43 -1.75 -24.19
CA ILE A 28 14.33 -1.37 -22.76
C ILE A 28 14.17 0.15 -22.61
N MET A 29 15.00 0.92 -23.32
CA MET A 29 14.98 2.38 -23.26
C MET A 29 13.68 2.97 -23.82
N GLY A 30 13.12 2.36 -24.87
CA GLY A 30 11.83 2.75 -25.44
C GLY A 30 10.63 2.33 -24.60
N ALA A 31 10.69 1.19 -23.91
CA ALA A 31 9.58 0.69 -23.09
C ALA A 31 9.38 1.51 -21.81
N GLY A 32 10.45 2.04 -21.20
CA GLY A 32 10.40 2.75 -19.92
C GLY A 32 9.35 3.88 -19.87
N PRO A 33 9.41 4.90 -20.76
CA PRO A 33 8.45 6.00 -20.77
C PRO A 33 7.01 5.56 -21.02
N VAL A 34 6.81 4.53 -21.85
CA VAL A 34 5.49 3.96 -22.13
C VAL A 34 4.90 3.35 -20.86
N LEU A 35 5.68 2.51 -20.17
CA LEU A 35 5.26 1.86 -18.93
C LEU A 35 4.96 2.89 -17.84
N LEU A 36 5.76 3.94 -17.73
CA LEU A 36 5.54 5.03 -16.76
C LEU A 36 4.25 5.80 -17.05
N LEU A 37 3.96 6.09 -18.32
CA LEU A 37 2.71 6.74 -18.71
C LEU A 37 1.50 5.84 -18.43
N VAL A 38 1.58 4.56 -18.79
CA VAL A 38 0.53 3.56 -18.49
C VAL A 38 0.30 3.48 -16.97
N PHE A 39 1.37 3.38 -16.19
CA PHE A 39 1.32 3.36 -14.73
C PHE A 39 0.62 4.60 -14.17
N ALA A 40 1.01 5.81 -14.61
CA ALA A 40 0.40 7.05 -14.15
C ALA A 40 -1.12 7.12 -14.46
N VAL A 41 -1.53 6.65 -15.65
CA VAL A 41 -2.95 6.62 -16.04
C VAL A 41 -3.74 5.60 -15.24
N LEU A 42 -3.20 4.40 -15.04
CA LEU A 42 -3.83 3.36 -14.24
C LEU A 42 -4.01 3.81 -12.79
N MET A 43 -2.96 4.38 -12.19
CA MET A 43 -3.00 4.91 -10.84
C MET A 43 -4.05 6.02 -10.69
N ARG A 44 -4.13 6.96 -11.65
CA ARG A 44 -5.18 7.99 -11.62
C ARG A 44 -6.58 7.41 -11.76
N ARG A 45 -6.76 6.38 -12.58
CA ARG A 45 -8.05 5.67 -12.71
C ARG A 45 -8.46 5.01 -11.40
N GLU A 46 -7.51 4.34 -10.74
CA GLU A 46 -7.73 3.69 -9.44
C GLU A 46 -8.10 4.71 -8.36
N ALA A 47 -7.34 5.81 -8.25
CA ALA A 47 -7.59 6.86 -7.27
C ALA A 47 -8.93 7.59 -7.45
N LEU A 48 -9.44 7.70 -8.69
CA LEU A 48 -10.71 8.36 -8.96
C LEU A 48 -11.93 7.44 -8.79
N GLY A 49 -11.76 6.11 -8.77
CA GLY A 49 -12.87 5.15 -8.76
C GLY A 49 -13.80 5.20 -9.99
N ARG A 50 -13.46 6.00 -11.00
CA ARG A 50 -14.25 6.23 -12.22
C ARG A 50 -13.34 6.26 -13.45
N PRO A 51 -13.86 5.98 -14.66
CA PRO A 51 -13.04 6.03 -15.87
C PRO A 51 -12.46 7.43 -16.11
N VAL A 52 -11.16 7.48 -16.43
CA VAL A 52 -10.48 8.69 -16.91
C VAL A 52 -11.03 9.12 -18.28
N SER A 53 -10.84 10.39 -18.65
CA SER A 53 -11.31 10.92 -19.94
C SER A 53 -10.74 10.13 -21.12
N LEU A 54 -11.48 10.11 -22.24
CA LEU A 54 -11.12 9.36 -23.44
C LEU A 54 -9.69 9.66 -23.91
N PHE A 55 -9.28 10.93 -23.84
CA PHE A 55 -7.93 11.37 -24.18
C PHE A 55 -6.85 10.62 -23.39
N TRP A 56 -6.94 10.60 -22.05
CA TRP A 56 -5.95 9.93 -21.20
C TRP A 56 -6.02 8.40 -21.27
N ARG A 57 -7.17 7.85 -21.68
CA ARG A 57 -7.33 6.41 -21.89
C ARG A 57 -6.61 5.93 -23.15
N VAL A 58 -6.60 6.74 -24.21
CA VAL A 58 -6.04 6.36 -25.51
C VAL A 58 -4.59 6.85 -25.67
N SER A 59 -4.18 7.90 -24.96
CA SER A 59 -2.83 8.47 -25.08
C SER A 59 -1.68 7.49 -24.84
N PRO A 60 -1.72 6.52 -23.89
CA PRO A 60 -0.63 5.56 -23.73
C PRO A 60 -0.49 4.62 -24.92
N ALA A 61 -1.61 4.23 -25.55
CA ALA A 61 -1.60 3.36 -26.72
C ALA A 61 -1.04 4.08 -27.96
N ILE A 62 -1.48 5.32 -28.22
CA ILE A 62 -0.93 6.14 -29.30
C ILE A 62 0.56 6.36 -29.11
N TYR A 63 0.97 6.71 -27.88
CA TYR A 63 2.36 6.92 -27.54
C TYR A 63 3.20 5.64 -27.71
N ALA A 64 2.69 4.48 -27.25
CA ALA A 64 3.35 3.19 -27.41
C ALA A 64 3.56 2.82 -28.89
N VAL A 65 2.56 3.07 -29.75
CA VAL A 65 2.67 2.84 -31.20
C VAL A 65 3.72 3.77 -31.80
N ALA A 66 3.68 5.06 -31.48
CA ALA A 66 4.68 6.02 -31.98
C ALA A 66 6.11 5.65 -31.55
N GLN A 67 6.29 5.27 -30.28
CA GLN A 67 7.57 4.85 -29.73
C GLN A 67 8.07 3.57 -30.40
N THR A 68 7.20 2.58 -30.59
CA THR A 68 7.55 1.32 -31.24
C THR A 68 7.94 1.54 -32.69
N LEU A 69 7.17 2.34 -33.45
CA LEU A 69 7.49 2.66 -34.84
C LEU A 69 8.83 3.37 -34.96
N LEU A 70 9.12 4.33 -34.07
CA LEU A 70 10.39 5.03 -34.06
C LEU A 70 11.54 4.07 -33.73
N THR A 71 11.44 3.27 -32.67
CA THR A 71 12.48 2.30 -32.29
C THR A 71 12.74 1.27 -33.39
N VAL A 72 11.70 0.77 -34.07
CA VAL A 72 11.86 -0.15 -35.21
C VAL A 72 12.53 0.55 -36.39
N ALA A 73 12.14 1.80 -36.70
CA ALA A 73 12.73 2.56 -37.80
C ALA A 73 14.21 2.90 -37.54
N THR A 74 14.57 3.30 -36.33
CA THR A 74 15.97 3.60 -35.96
C THR A 74 16.83 2.34 -35.92
N GLN A 75 16.28 1.22 -35.43
CA GLN A 75 16.98 -0.07 -35.45
C GLN A 75 17.21 -0.56 -36.88
N ALA A 76 16.19 -0.47 -37.75
CA ALA A 76 16.33 -0.85 -39.15
C ALA A 76 17.39 0.01 -39.85
N ALA A 77 17.34 1.34 -39.66
CA ALA A 77 18.30 2.29 -40.21
C ALA A 77 19.74 2.02 -39.73
N SER A 78 19.90 1.68 -38.44
CA SER A 78 21.19 1.29 -37.86
C SER A 78 21.75 0.01 -38.48
N LEU A 79 20.91 -1.00 -38.72
CA LEU A 79 21.31 -2.27 -39.33
C LEU A 79 21.66 -2.14 -40.82
N THR A 80 21.01 -1.22 -41.54
CA THR A 80 21.27 -0.97 -42.97
C THR A 80 22.30 0.12 -43.22
N PHE A 81 22.86 0.72 -42.16
CA PHE A 81 23.77 1.88 -42.25
C PHE A 81 23.19 3.04 -43.10
N THR A 82 21.87 3.22 -43.05
CA THR A 82 21.15 4.26 -43.79
C THR A 82 20.66 5.35 -42.83
N THR A 83 20.62 6.60 -43.29
CA THR A 83 19.98 7.69 -42.55
C THR A 83 18.52 7.86 -42.99
N LEU A 84 17.63 8.11 -42.04
CA LEU A 84 16.23 8.40 -42.35
C LEU A 84 16.11 9.84 -42.87
N PRO A 85 15.35 10.09 -43.94
CA PRO A 85 15.34 11.39 -44.64
C PRO A 85 14.82 12.56 -43.80
N VAL A 86 13.98 12.31 -42.79
CA VAL A 86 13.40 13.35 -41.91
C VAL A 86 14.02 13.33 -40.51
N ILE A 87 14.47 12.16 -40.05
CA ILE A 87 14.78 11.91 -38.64
C ILE A 87 16.30 11.67 -38.44
N GLY A 88 17.08 11.61 -39.52
CA GLY A 88 18.52 11.39 -39.46
C GLY A 88 18.86 10.00 -38.93
N ASP A 89 19.73 9.96 -37.91
CA ASP A 89 20.05 8.75 -37.15
C ASP A 89 18.93 8.32 -36.18
N GLY A 90 17.91 9.16 -36.03
CA GLY A 90 16.78 8.93 -35.14
C GLY A 90 17.06 9.16 -33.65
N PHE A 91 18.29 9.53 -33.28
CA PHE A 91 18.69 9.73 -31.89
C PHE A 91 17.93 10.91 -31.25
N LEU A 92 17.95 12.07 -31.89
CA LEU A 92 17.26 13.28 -31.40
C LEU A 92 15.74 13.07 -31.31
N ALA A 93 15.15 12.43 -32.31
CA ALA A 93 13.72 12.13 -32.28
C ALA A 93 13.36 11.13 -31.16
N GLY A 94 14.25 10.17 -30.88
CA GLY A 94 14.10 9.25 -29.74
C GLY A 94 14.07 10.01 -28.42
N ILE A 95 14.99 10.96 -28.24
CA ILE A 95 15.04 11.82 -27.04
C ILE A 95 13.78 12.67 -26.91
N VAL A 96 13.36 13.34 -27.98
CA VAL A 96 12.16 14.19 -27.98
C VAL A 96 10.92 13.37 -27.63
N LEU A 97 10.79 12.17 -28.21
CA LEU A 97 9.65 11.30 -27.93
C LEU A 97 9.70 10.75 -26.51
N GLN A 98 10.88 10.41 -25.99
CA GLN A 98 11.07 10.01 -24.59
C GLN A 98 10.66 11.14 -23.63
N TRP A 99 11.11 12.37 -23.86
CA TRP A 99 10.75 13.53 -23.04
C TRP A 99 9.26 13.83 -23.09
N LEU A 100 8.61 13.65 -24.26
CA LEU A 100 7.16 13.77 -24.38
C LEU A 100 6.44 12.73 -23.50
N GLY A 101 6.92 11.49 -23.47
CA GLY A 101 6.36 10.44 -22.60
C GLY A 101 6.43 10.80 -21.12
N PHE A 102 7.60 11.28 -20.67
CA PHE A 102 7.76 11.78 -19.30
C PHE A 102 6.87 12.99 -19.01
N ALA A 103 6.78 13.96 -19.93
CA ALA A 103 5.92 15.13 -19.77
C ALA A 103 4.44 14.73 -19.64
N LEU A 104 3.97 13.76 -20.43
CA LEU A 104 2.62 13.21 -20.32
C LEU A 104 2.42 12.52 -18.97
N ALA A 105 3.38 11.70 -18.52
CA ALA A 105 3.30 11.03 -17.22
C ALA A 105 3.26 12.05 -16.06
N PHE A 106 4.09 13.09 -16.12
CA PHE A 106 4.06 14.21 -15.15
C PHE A 106 2.73 14.94 -15.15
N ALA A 107 2.17 15.22 -16.33
CA ALA A 107 0.86 15.86 -16.43
C ALA A 107 -0.24 15.00 -15.79
N VAL A 108 -0.24 13.69 -16.02
CA VAL A 108 -1.21 12.77 -15.39
C VAL A 108 -1.06 12.75 -13.87
N LEU A 109 0.17 12.66 -13.36
CA LEU A 109 0.44 12.66 -11.92
C LEU A 109 0.06 13.99 -11.26
N LEU A 110 0.35 15.13 -11.92
CA LEU A 110 -0.05 16.46 -11.43
C LEU A 110 -1.57 16.63 -11.42
N LEU A 111 -2.27 16.16 -12.46
CA LEU A 111 -3.74 16.16 -12.48
C LEU A 111 -4.30 15.26 -11.38
N GLY A 112 -3.76 14.05 -11.22
CA GLY A 112 -4.10 13.14 -10.13
C GLY A 112 -3.87 13.77 -8.75
N TRP A 113 -2.75 14.47 -8.56
CA TRP A 113 -2.43 15.19 -7.32
C TRP A 113 -3.43 16.33 -7.01
N ARG A 114 -3.92 17.03 -8.04
CA ARG A 114 -4.92 18.11 -7.87
C ARG A 114 -6.30 17.56 -7.56
N GLU A 115 -6.63 16.38 -8.07
CA GLU A 115 -7.92 15.71 -7.87
C GLU A 115 -7.96 14.87 -6.58
N ALA A 116 -6.80 14.40 -6.10
CA ALA A 116 -6.70 13.56 -4.92
C ALA A 116 -6.83 14.34 -3.61
N VAL A 117 -7.40 13.70 -2.59
CA VAL A 117 -7.59 14.23 -1.24
C VAL A 117 -6.91 13.29 -0.24
N GLY A 118 -6.50 13.80 0.92
CA GLY A 118 -5.98 12.98 2.02
C GLY A 118 -4.65 12.29 1.71
N ALA A 119 -4.56 10.99 2.00
CA ALA A 119 -3.31 10.23 1.86
C ALA A 119 -2.95 9.97 0.39
N GLU A 120 -3.94 9.84 -0.49
CA GLU A 120 -3.73 9.70 -1.94
C GLU A 120 -3.01 10.92 -2.53
N ARG A 121 -3.32 12.14 -2.06
CA ARG A 121 -2.59 13.35 -2.49
C ARG A 121 -1.11 13.29 -2.11
N THR A 122 -0.81 12.80 -0.92
CA THR A 122 0.58 12.60 -0.47
C THR A 122 1.28 11.54 -1.33
N ARG A 123 0.59 10.45 -1.68
CA ARG A 123 1.08 9.38 -2.57
C ARG A 123 1.45 9.91 -3.96
N PHE A 124 0.55 10.68 -4.60
CA PHE A 124 0.84 11.32 -5.89
C PHE A 124 2.03 12.29 -5.79
N GLY A 125 2.14 13.02 -4.69
CA GLY A 125 3.27 13.93 -4.44
C GLY A 125 4.62 13.19 -4.40
N PHE A 126 4.72 12.10 -3.63
CA PHE A 126 5.95 11.32 -3.57
C PHE A 126 6.31 10.64 -4.89
N LEU A 127 5.33 10.07 -5.60
CA LEU A 127 5.57 9.48 -6.92
C LEU A 127 6.00 10.52 -7.95
N PHE A 128 5.42 11.72 -7.91
CA PHE A 128 5.84 12.83 -8.76
C PHE A 128 7.30 13.21 -8.50
N VAL A 129 7.68 13.41 -7.22
CA VAL A 129 9.07 13.71 -6.85
C VAL A 129 10.01 12.59 -7.29
N ALA A 130 9.65 11.33 -7.06
CA ALA A 130 10.45 10.18 -7.47
C ALA A 130 10.69 10.18 -8.98
N LEU A 131 9.64 10.37 -9.78
CA LEU A 131 9.73 10.41 -11.23
C LEU A 131 10.53 11.62 -11.73
N CYS A 132 10.41 12.77 -11.07
CA CYS A 132 11.21 13.96 -11.38
C CYS A 132 12.70 13.70 -11.14
N LEU A 133 13.06 13.05 -10.03
CA LEU A 133 14.46 12.70 -9.73
C LEU A 133 15.02 11.68 -10.74
N LEU A 134 14.24 10.67 -11.12
CA LEU A 134 14.65 9.69 -12.14
C LEU A 134 14.82 10.34 -13.52
N PHE A 135 13.89 11.22 -13.91
CA PHE A 135 13.99 11.99 -15.14
C PHE A 135 15.22 12.91 -15.14
N LEU A 136 15.44 13.63 -14.03
CA LEU A 136 16.57 14.53 -13.88
C LEU A 136 17.91 13.76 -13.93
N SER A 137 17.96 12.56 -13.38
CA SER A 137 19.16 11.71 -13.43
C SER A 137 19.53 11.33 -14.88
N GLY A 138 18.63 10.67 -15.61
CA GLY A 138 18.91 10.13 -16.93
C GLY A 138 18.78 11.16 -18.06
N SER A 139 17.60 11.76 -18.16
CA SER A 139 17.23 12.64 -19.28
C SER A 139 17.68 14.09 -19.11
N GLY A 140 17.90 14.54 -17.87
CA GLY A 140 18.40 15.89 -17.58
C GLY A 140 19.92 15.94 -17.51
N LEU A 141 20.47 15.52 -16.38
CA LEU A 141 21.91 15.53 -16.09
C LEU A 141 22.68 14.56 -16.97
N GLY A 142 22.15 13.36 -17.23
CA GLY A 142 22.75 12.40 -18.16
C GLY A 142 22.85 12.94 -19.58
N PHE A 143 21.80 13.59 -20.09
CA PHE A 143 21.84 14.27 -21.39
C PHE A 143 22.87 15.41 -21.41
N TYR A 144 22.92 16.23 -20.35
CA TYR A 144 23.92 17.30 -20.22
C TYR A 144 25.36 16.76 -20.25
N ILE A 145 25.65 15.68 -19.51
CA ILE A 145 26.98 15.04 -19.50
C ILE A 145 27.38 14.61 -20.92
N ASN A 146 26.47 13.97 -21.66
CA ASN A 146 26.70 13.57 -23.05
C ASN A 146 26.95 14.78 -23.97
N LEU A 147 26.16 15.86 -23.81
CA LEU A 147 26.29 17.06 -24.66
C LEU A 147 27.62 17.79 -24.44
N THR A 148 28.09 17.86 -23.19
CA THR A 148 29.35 18.54 -22.85
C THR A 148 30.59 17.68 -23.04
N GLY A 149 30.43 16.41 -23.43
CA GLY A 149 31.53 15.44 -23.52
C GLY A 149 32.18 15.12 -22.17
N ASN A 150 31.44 15.31 -21.07
CA ASN A 150 31.90 14.96 -19.73
C ASN A 150 31.85 13.43 -19.55
N ASP A 151 32.67 12.91 -18.64
CA ASP A 151 32.64 11.49 -18.30
C ASP A 151 31.61 11.18 -17.18
N PHE A 152 31.17 9.93 -17.13
CA PHE A 152 30.30 9.41 -16.06
C PHE A 152 31.10 8.99 -14.81
N SER A 153 32.30 9.54 -14.63
CA SER A 153 33.19 9.21 -13.52
C SER A 153 32.71 9.80 -12.20
N LEU A 154 32.98 9.10 -11.10
CA LEU A 154 32.70 9.59 -9.74
C LEU A 154 33.50 10.84 -9.37
N ARG A 155 34.51 11.22 -10.18
CA ARG A 155 35.24 12.48 -10.01
C ARG A 155 34.47 13.69 -10.55
N ASN A 156 33.52 13.47 -11.44
CA ASN A 156 32.73 14.53 -12.04
C ASN A 156 31.53 14.87 -11.12
N PRO A 157 31.41 16.11 -10.61
CA PRO A 157 30.33 16.48 -9.70
C PRO A 157 28.94 16.35 -10.34
N VAL A 158 28.83 16.54 -11.66
CA VAL A 158 27.55 16.41 -12.38
C VAL A 158 27.15 14.93 -12.50
N ALA A 159 28.11 14.04 -12.73
CA ALA A 159 27.86 12.60 -12.73
C ALA A 159 27.44 12.12 -11.34
N VAL A 160 28.13 12.56 -10.28
CA VAL A 160 27.74 12.25 -8.89
C VAL A 160 26.31 12.74 -8.61
N ALA A 161 25.96 13.97 -9.01
CA ALA A 161 24.61 14.49 -8.85
C ALA A 161 23.56 13.66 -9.62
N SER A 162 23.87 13.19 -10.83
CA SER A 162 22.99 12.30 -11.60
C SER A 162 22.74 10.97 -10.87
N HIS A 163 23.78 10.34 -10.32
CA HIS A 163 23.65 9.09 -9.56
C HIS A 163 22.86 9.30 -8.25
N LEU A 164 23.10 10.41 -7.53
CA LEU A 164 22.34 10.75 -6.34
C LEU A 164 20.86 10.98 -6.65
N CYS A 165 20.54 11.62 -7.78
CA CYS A 165 19.17 11.76 -8.25
C CYS A 165 18.53 10.40 -8.58
N ALA A 166 19.26 9.48 -9.22
CA ALA A 166 18.75 8.13 -9.47
C ALA A 166 18.45 7.40 -8.16
N LEU A 167 19.39 7.37 -7.22
CA LEU A 167 19.23 6.72 -5.92
C LEU A 167 18.07 7.34 -5.13
N GLY A 168 18.00 8.67 -5.06
CA GLY A 168 16.90 9.38 -4.41
C GLY A 168 15.55 9.10 -5.08
N GLY A 169 15.51 9.03 -6.41
CA GLY A 169 14.32 8.69 -7.19
C GLY A 169 13.83 7.26 -6.92
N ILE A 170 14.73 6.27 -6.96
CA ILE A 170 14.42 4.87 -6.63
C ILE A 170 13.94 4.75 -5.19
N ALA A 171 14.65 5.37 -4.23
CA ALA A 171 14.28 5.34 -2.82
C ALA A 171 12.91 5.98 -2.57
N ALA A 172 12.63 7.13 -3.19
CA ALA A 172 11.34 7.80 -3.10
C ALA A 172 10.22 6.96 -3.74
N PHE A 173 10.48 6.32 -4.88
CA PHE A 173 9.52 5.44 -5.54
C PHE A 173 9.20 4.21 -4.69
N LEU A 174 10.23 3.56 -4.14
CA LEU A 174 10.10 2.39 -3.28
C LEU A 174 9.35 2.76 -2.00
N TYR A 175 9.72 3.87 -1.37
CA TYR A 175 9.04 4.38 -0.19
C TYR A 175 7.56 4.70 -0.47
N ALA A 176 7.26 5.36 -1.59
CA ALA A 176 5.89 5.65 -1.98
C ALA A 176 5.09 4.36 -2.21
N SER A 177 5.70 3.38 -2.87
CA SER A 177 5.08 2.08 -3.18
C SER A 177 4.79 1.27 -1.92
N LEU A 178 5.71 1.27 -0.95
CA LEU A 178 5.60 0.52 0.30
C LEU A 178 4.70 1.22 1.34
N ARG A 179 4.91 2.51 1.58
CA ARG A 179 4.20 3.27 2.62
C ARG A 179 2.74 3.51 2.25
N HIS A 180 2.46 3.74 0.97
CA HIS A 180 1.10 3.97 0.47
C HIS A 180 0.50 2.71 -0.20
N LYS A 181 1.02 1.53 0.16
CA LYS A 181 0.43 0.19 -0.04
C LYS A 181 -0.23 0.00 -1.41
N ILE A 182 0.53 0.20 -2.49
CA ILE A 182 0.08 -0.10 -3.87
C ILE A 182 -0.25 -1.59 -4.04
N VAL A 183 0.22 -2.42 -3.12
CA VAL A 183 -0.03 -3.85 -3.14
C VAL A 183 -0.36 -4.27 -1.70
N ASP A 184 -1.51 -4.92 -1.52
CA ASP A 184 -2.00 -5.43 -0.24
C ASP A 184 -1.14 -6.63 0.21
N LEU A 185 0.08 -6.34 0.69
CA LEU A 185 1.13 -7.34 0.92
C LEU A 185 1.28 -7.70 2.41
N GLY A 186 0.16 -7.76 3.13
CA GLY A 186 0.11 -7.87 4.59
C GLY A 186 0.84 -9.06 5.22
N PHE A 187 1.22 -10.08 4.45
CA PHE A 187 1.90 -11.27 5.00
C PHE A 187 3.13 -11.74 4.20
N ALA A 188 3.09 -11.71 2.85
CA ALA A 188 4.19 -12.22 2.02
C ALA A 188 5.39 -11.27 1.91
N VAL A 189 5.20 -9.95 2.10
CA VAL A 189 6.29 -8.98 1.95
C VAL A 189 7.17 -8.86 3.16
N ASN A 190 6.72 -9.17 4.37
CA ASN A 190 7.64 -9.12 5.51
C ASN A 190 8.87 -10.02 5.25
N ARG A 191 8.64 -11.23 4.73
CA ARG A 191 9.73 -12.13 4.33
C ARG A 191 10.52 -11.59 3.13
N THR A 192 9.83 -11.19 2.06
CA THR A 192 10.52 -10.74 0.81
C THR A 192 11.34 -9.47 1.02
N LEU A 193 10.86 -8.52 1.82
CA LEU A 193 11.52 -7.26 2.15
C LEU A 193 12.68 -7.50 3.12
N VAL A 194 12.49 -8.33 4.15
CA VAL A 194 13.59 -8.76 5.02
C VAL A 194 14.69 -9.42 4.19
N TYR A 195 14.35 -10.39 3.33
CA TYR A 195 15.35 -11.06 2.50
C TYR A 195 15.97 -10.14 1.46
N GLY A 196 15.22 -9.23 0.83
CA GLY A 196 15.76 -8.27 -0.14
C GLY A 196 16.73 -7.26 0.48
N VAL A 197 16.35 -6.66 1.62
CA VAL A 197 17.23 -5.77 2.38
C VAL A 197 18.45 -6.53 2.89
N LEU A 198 18.25 -7.72 3.44
CA LEU A 198 19.33 -8.57 3.93
C LEU A 198 20.32 -8.93 2.81
N SER A 199 19.83 -9.39 1.65
CA SER A 199 20.67 -9.69 0.48
C SER A 199 21.43 -8.45 0.01
N THR A 200 20.80 -7.28 -0.01
CA THR A 200 21.47 -6.03 -0.40
C THR A 200 22.56 -5.66 0.59
N VAL A 201 22.27 -5.67 1.89
CA VAL A 201 23.24 -5.37 2.94
C VAL A 201 24.42 -6.35 2.89
N LEU A 202 24.16 -7.63 2.66
CA LEU A 202 25.22 -8.64 2.52
C LEU A 202 26.09 -8.40 1.30
N LEU A 203 25.49 -8.17 0.12
CA LEU A 203 26.24 -7.94 -1.11
C LEU A 203 27.08 -6.66 -1.01
N PHE A 204 26.49 -5.57 -0.51
CA PHE A 204 27.21 -4.32 -0.30
C PHE A 204 28.27 -4.46 0.80
N GLY A 205 27.99 -5.18 1.88
CA GLY A 205 28.96 -5.45 2.93
C GLY A 205 30.16 -6.23 2.41
N PHE A 206 29.93 -7.28 1.62
CA PHE A 206 30.98 -8.04 0.94
C PHE A 206 31.80 -7.16 0.02
N TRP A 207 31.13 -6.42 -0.88
CA TRP A 207 31.79 -5.52 -1.82
C TRP A 207 32.63 -4.44 -1.11
N PHE A 208 32.10 -3.86 -0.03
CA PHE A 208 32.79 -2.85 0.76
C PHE A 208 33.99 -3.43 1.52
N CYS A 209 33.88 -4.66 2.05
CA CYS A 209 34.99 -5.34 2.69
C CYS A 209 36.11 -5.69 1.70
N GLU A 210 35.80 -6.20 0.51
CA GLU A 210 36.81 -6.44 -0.52
C GLU A 210 37.49 -5.14 -0.93
N TRP A 211 36.71 -4.10 -1.22
CA TRP A 211 37.22 -2.79 -1.62
C TRP A 211 38.15 -2.16 -0.56
N GLY A 212 37.77 -2.22 0.72
CA GLY A 212 38.58 -1.65 1.81
C GLY A 212 39.87 -2.42 2.10
N LEU A 213 39.95 -3.71 1.78
CA LEU A 213 41.16 -4.52 1.99
C LEU A 213 42.16 -4.42 0.84
N GLU A 214 41.70 -4.14 -0.39
CA GLU A 214 42.56 -3.93 -1.56
C GLU A 214 43.57 -2.78 -1.33
N ASP A 215 43.18 -1.73 -0.60
CA ASP A 215 44.04 -0.58 -0.32
C ASP A 215 45.05 -0.82 0.84
N ILE A 216 44.78 -1.79 1.72
CA ILE A 216 45.57 -2.02 2.94
C ILE A 216 46.65 -3.10 2.74
N ILE A 217 46.48 -4.01 1.78
CA ILE A 217 47.36 -5.17 1.59
C ILE A 217 47.95 -5.15 0.17
N PRO A 218 49.25 -4.82 0.01
CA PRO A 218 49.95 -4.90 -1.28
C PRO A 218 49.91 -6.33 -1.84
N ALA A 219 49.30 -6.49 -3.01
CA ALA A 219 48.97 -7.76 -3.64
C ALA A 219 50.18 -8.49 -4.26
N GLU A 220 51.13 -8.97 -3.45
CA GLU A 220 52.29 -9.73 -3.99
C GLU A 220 52.05 -11.24 -4.11
N THR A 221 51.01 -11.83 -3.52
CA THR A 221 50.70 -13.27 -3.70
C THR A 221 49.20 -13.54 -3.92
N ARG A 222 48.90 -14.20 -5.04
CA ARG A 222 47.53 -14.60 -5.46
C ARG A 222 46.83 -15.49 -4.43
N GLU A 223 47.60 -16.26 -3.67
CA GLU A 223 47.11 -17.16 -2.60
C GLU A 223 46.60 -16.38 -1.38
N ALA A 224 47.24 -15.27 -1.01
CA ALA A 224 46.81 -14.45 0.12
C ALA A 224 45.43 -13.82 -0.14
N ASN A 225 45.17 -13.39 -1.38
CA ASN A 225 43.88 -12.81 -1.77
C ASN A 225 42.73 -13.83 -1.64
N ILE A 226 42.95 -15.08 -2.07
CA ILE A 226 41.93 -16.15 -1.95
C ILE A 226 41.61 -16.44 -0.48
N LEU A 227 42.64 -16.54 0.37
CA LEU A 227 42.46 -16.82 1.80
C LEU A 227 41.73 -15.67 2.51
N ILE A 228 41.98 -14.43 2.10
CA ILE A 228 41.33 -13.22 2.62
C ILE A 228 39.86 -13.16 2.19
N SER A 229 39.54 -13.34 0.90
CA SER A 229 38.14 -13.35 0.44
C SER A 229 37.35 -14.49 1.11
N ALA A 230 37.96 -15.65 1.31
CA ALA A 230 37.35 -16.75 2.07
C ALA A 230 37.09 -16.37 3.54
N GLY A 231 38.04 -15.67 4.17
CA GLY A 231 37.88 -15.13 5.54
C GLY A 231 36.77 -14.09 5.66
N ILE A 232 36.66 -13.16 4.69
CA ILE A 232 35.60 -12.15 4.63
C ILE A 232 34.24 -12.83 4.44
N ALA A 233 34.13 -13.76 3.50
CA ALA A 233 32.90 -14.51 3.27
C ALA A 233 32.46 -15.27 4.54
N PHE A 234 33.41 -15.88 5.25
CA PHE A 234 33.12 -16.57 6.51
C PHE A 234 32.69 -15.61 7.62
N ALA A 235 33.34 -14.45 7.75
CA ALA A 235 32.96 -13.42 8.71
C ALA A 235 31.54 -12.87 8.45
N ILE A 236 31.22 -12.61 7.18
CA ILE A 236 29.88 -12.18 6.76
C ILE A 236 28.84 -13.27 7.02
N PHE A 237 29.18 -14.53 6.77
CA PHE A 237 28.31 -15.66 7.08
C PHE A 237 28.01 -15.78 8.58
N LEU A 238 29.00 -15.57 9.45
CA LEU A 238 28.77 -15.52 10.90
C LEU A 238 27.92 -14.31 11.31
N ALA A 239 28.18 -13.14 10.73
CA ALA A 239 27.44 -11.92 11.00
C ALA A 239 25.99 -11.98 10.46
N PHE A 240 25.70 -12.85 9.50
CA PHE A 240 24.40 -12.98 8.84
C PHE A 240 23.23 -13.09 9.80
N HIS A 241 23.34 -13.98 10.81
CA HIS A 241 22.24 -14.19 11.75
C HIS A 241 21.94 -12.92 12.56
N HIS A 242 22.99 -12.21 12.98
CA HIS A 242 22.85 -10.98 13.75
C HIS A 242 22.29 -9.84 12.88
N ILE A 243 22.79 -9.68 11.66
CA ILE A 243 22.31 -8.69 10.70
C ILE A 243 20.85 -8.95 10.36
N ARG A 244 20.47 -10.22 10.13
CA ARG A 244 19.08 -10.61 9.85
C ARG A 244 18.14 -10.17 10.97
N ASP A 245 18.46 -10.53 12.22
CA ASP A 245 17.61 -10.20 13.37
C ASP A 245 17.51 -8.67 13.57
N TRP A 246 18.59 -7.95 13.31
CA TRP A 246 18.62 -6.49 13.36
C TRP A 246 17.77 -5.86 12.25
N VAL A 247 17.91 -6.33 11.00
CA VAL A 247 17.14 -5.87 9.83
C VAL A 247 15.65 -6.16 10.03
N GLU A 248 15.30 -7.35 10.52
CA GLU A 248 13.92 -7.73 10.82
C GLU A 248 13.29 -6.78 11.85
N LYS A 249 13.98 -6.51 12.97
CA LYS A 249 13.52 -5.54 13.97
C LYS A 249 13.44 -4.12 13.42
N ALA A 250 14.40 -3.68 12.62
CA ALA A 250 14.41 -2.35 12.02
C ALA A 250 13.22 -2.16 11.07
N ILE A 251 12.94 -3.13 10.19
CA ILE A 251 11.77 -3.13 9.31
C ILE A 251 10.48 -3.14 10.14
N GLU A 252 10.41 -4.00 11.16
CA GLU A 252 9.25 -4.11 12.03
C GLU A 252 8.96 -2.79 12.78
N HIS A 253 10.00 -2.05 13.16
CA HIS A 253 9.89 -0.76 13.84
C HIS A 253 9.56 0.39 12.89
N LEU A 254 10.17 0.42 11.70
CA LEU A 254 9.96 1.47 10.70
C LEU A 254 8.59 1.37 10.02
N PHE A 255 8.11 0.16 9.72
CA PHE A 255 6.89 -0.05 8.92
C PHE A 255 5.66 -0.42 9.76
N PHE A 256 5.82 -1.12 10.89
CA PHE A 256 4.67 -1.72 11.60
C PHE A 256 4.44 -1.18 13.02
N ARG A 257 5.26 -0.26 13.53
CA ARG A 257 5.09 0.26 14.89
C ARG A 257 3.71 0.91 15.11
N ALA A 258 3.31 1.81 14.21
CA ALA A 258 2.01 2.48 14.32
C ALA A 258 0.83 1.50 14.28
N TRP A 259 0.93 0.45 13.44
CA TRP A 259 -0.09 -0.60 13.34
C TRP A 259 -0.17 -1.44 14.62
N ARG A 260 0.99 -1.93 15.12
CA ARG A 260 1.05 -2.73 16.36
C ARG A 260 0.59 -1.95 17.57
N ASP A 261 0.97 -0.68 17.69
CA ASP A 261 0.52 0.19 18.78
C ASP A 261 -1.01 0.39 18.72
N ASN A 262 -1.56 0.53 17.51
CA ASN A 262 -3.00 0.66 17.26
C ASN A 262 -3.77 -0.62 17.65
N GLU A 263 -3.28 -1.78 17.22
CA GLU A 263 -3.83 -3.10 17.56
C GLU A 263 -3.74 -3.40 19.05
N ALA A 264 -2.58 -3.18 19.67
CA ALA A 264 -2.38 -3.38 21.09
C ALA A 264 -3.30 -2.49 21.94
N ARG A 265 -3.65 -1.29 21.45
CA ARG A 265 -4.61 -0.41 22.11
C ARG A 265 -6.05 -0.90 21.95
N LEU A 266 -6.46 -1.37 20.78
CA LEU A 266 -7.79 -1.98 20.59
C LEU A 266 -7.94 -3.22 21.49
N LYS A 267 -6.92 -4.09 21.55
CA LYS A 267 -6.93 -5.27 22.44
C LYS A 267 -6.99 -4.90 23.92
N ARG A 268 -6.37 -3.80 24.34
CA ARG A 268 -6.49 -3.28 25.71
C ARG A 268 -7.92 -2.78 25.97
N PHE A 269 -8.48 -1.99 25.05
CA PHE A 269 -9.87 -1.56 25.15
C PHE A 269 -10.84 -2.76 25.26
N LEU A 270 -10.69 -3.81 24.46
CA LEU A 270 -11.54 -5.00 24.55
C LEU A 270 -11.43 -5.74 25.90
N LYS A 271 -10.30 -5.61 26.62
CA LYS A 271 -10.18 -6.12 27.98
C LYS A 271 -10.89 -5.21 28.97
N ASP A 272 -10.76 -3.90 28.81
CA ASP A 272 -11.37 -2.90 29.69
C ASP A 272 -12.90 -2.82 29.49
N ALA A 273 -13.38 -3.07 28.28
CA ALA A 273 -14.79 -3.05 27.89
C ALA A 273 -15.65 -4.02 28.70
N ALA A 274 -15.10 -5.19 29.05
CA ALA A 274 -15.77 -6.20 29.87
C ALA A 274 -16.08 -5.73 31.30
N PHE A 275 -15.49 -4.62 31.75
CA PHE A 275 -15.74 -4.01 33.07
C PHE A 275 -16.68 -2.80 33.01
N ILE A 276 -17.22 -2.46 31.84
CA ILE A 276 -18.16 -1.36 31.68
C ILE A 276 -19.59 -1.85 31.98
N ASN A 277 -20.15 -1.42 33.10
CA ASN A 277 -21.46 -1.90 33.58
C ASN A 277 -22.68 -1.15 33.00
N ARG A 278 -22.48 -0.20 32.08
CA ARG A 278 -23.56 0.59 31.48
C ARG A 278 -23.54 0.40 29.96
N ALA A 279 -24.64 -0.11 29.41
CA ALA A 279 -24.76 -0.35 27.97
C ALA A 279 -24.47 0.91 27.14
N GLU A 280 -25.03 2.06 27.49
CA GLU A 280 -24.79 3.32 26.76
C GLU A 280 -23.32 3.75 26.79
N ALA A 281 -22.65 3.60 27.93
CA ALA A 281 -21.22 3.92 28.05
C ALA A 281 -20.37 2.97 27.20
N LEU A 282 -20.73 1.68 27.14
CA LEU A 282 -20.03 0.70 26.31
C LEU A 282 -20.23 0.98 24.81
N LYS A 283 -21.45 1.34 24.40
CA LYS A 283 -21.75 1.73 23.01
C LYS A 283 -20.93 2.94 22.57
N GLU A 284 -20.91 4.00 23.36
CA GLU A 284 -20.15 5.22 23.06
C GLU A 284 -18.63 4.96 23.04
N ALA A 285 -18.13 4.21 24.01
CA ALA A 285 -16.71 3.86 24.08
C ALA A 285 -16.29 2.97 22.90
N ALA A 286 -17.12 1.99 22.53
CA ALA A 286 -16.90 1.12 21.38
C ALA A 286 -16.87 1.90 20.07
N VAL A 287 -17.87 2.78 19.83
CA VAL A 287 -17.87 3.66 18.65
C VAL A 287 -16.60 4.51 18.63
N THR A 288 -16.23 5.13 19.76
CA THR A 288 -15.03 5.97 19.86
C THR A 288 -13.75 5.19 19.54
N GLU A 289 -13.59 4.00 20.09
CA GLU A 289 -12.40 3.18 19.84
C GLU A 289 -12.36 2.63 18.40
N PHE A 290 -13.51 2.31 17.81
CA PHE A 290 -13.62 1.89 16.40
C PHE A 290 -13.24 3.05 15.48
N ARG A 291 -13.74 4.26 15.72
CA ARG A 291 -13.33 5.47 14.98
C ARG A 291 -11.83 5.66 15.07
N ARG A 292 -11.26 5.56 16.27
CA ARG A 292 -9.80 5.69 16.49
C ARG A 292 -9.00 4.64 15.73
N PHE A 293 -9.36 3.36 15.91
CA PHE A 293 -8.64 2.24 15.30
C PHE A 293 -8.66 2.33 13.78
N ALA A 294 -9.81 2.69 13.21
CA ALA A 294 -10.01 2.88 11.79
C ALA A 294 -9.52 4.23 11.24
N GLY A 295 -8.62 4.93 11.96
CA GLY A 295 -7.95 6.13 11.45
C GLY A 295 -8.79 7.41 11.45
N GLY A 296 -9.76 7.51 12.36
CA GLY A 296 -10.65 8.66 12.51
C GLY A 296 -11.87 8.65 11.59
N THR A 297 -12.17 7.50 10.97
CA THR A 297 -13.41 7.34 10.19
C THR A 297 -14.64 7.49 11.09
N GLU A 298 -15.76 7.81 10.47
CA GLU A 298 -17.06 7.78 11.12
C GLU A 298 -17.46 6.34 11.42
N ALA A 299 -18.12 6.14 12.56
CA ALA A 299 -18.59 4.83 12.99
C ALA A 299 -19.98 4.97 13.58
N ALA A 300 -20.81 3.96 13.31
CA ALA A 300 -22.16 3.83 13.82
C ALA A 300 -22.43 2.38 14.24
N LEU A 301 -23.11 2.21 15.36
CA LEU A 301 -23.59 0.94 15.86
C LEU A 301 -25.09 0.87 15.65
N TYR A 302 -25.55 -0.17 14.98
CA TYR A 302 -26.97 -0.45 14.75
C TYR A 302 -27.39 -1.72 15.50
N ARG A 303 -28.59 -1.68 16.06
CA ARG A 303 -29.29 -2.86 16.56
C ARG A 303 -30.17 -3.40 15.45
N VAL A 304 -30.10 -4.70 15.17
CA VAL A 304 -30.93 -5.33 14.16
C VAL A 304 -32.20 -5.83 14.82
N GLU A 305 -33.34 -5.29 14.40
CA GLU A 305 -34.69 -5.73 14.78
C GLU A 305 -35.36 -6.42 13.59
N PRO A 306 -36.46 -7.17 13.79
CA PRO A 306 -37.09 -7.95 12.72
C PRO A 306 -37.49 -7.13 11.48
N ALA A 307 -37.86 -5.86 11.66
CA ALA A 307 -38.34 -4.99 10.58
C ALA A 307 -37.29 -3.98 10.08
N ALA A 308 -36.33 -3.59 10.93
CA ALA A 308 -35.34 -2.57 10.59
C ALA A 308 -34.08 -2.71 11.46
N ALA A 309 -32.96 -2.18 10.97
CA ALA A 309 -31.80 -1.93 11.82
C ALA A 309 -31.81 -0.47 12.28
N THR A 310 -31.88 -0.26 13.58
CA THR A 310 -32.01 1.07 14.21
C THR A 310 -30.66 1.53 14.78
N LEU A 311 -30.34 2.80 14.58
CA LEU A 311 -29.10 3.40 15.07
C LEU A 311 -29.12 3.44 16.60
N SER A 312 -28.14 2.80 17.23
CA SER A 312 -27.99 2.78 18.67
C SER A 312 -26.93 3.74 19.19
N ALA A 313 -25.85 3.99 18.44
CA ALA A 313 -24.81 4.96 18.82
C ALA A 313 -23.97 5.39 17.62
N GLY A 314 -23.38 6.59 17.70
CA GLY A 314 -22.54 7.14 16.63
C GLY A 314 -23.34 7.62 15.43
N ALA A 315 -22.65 7.81 14.31
CA ALA A 315 -23.20 8.27 13.05
C ALA A 315 -22.17 8.05 11.93
N VAL A 316 -22.67 7.78 10.72
CA VAL A 316 -21.91 7.76 9.47
C VAL A 316 -22.68 8.59 8.45
N THR A 317 -22.00 9.52 7.80
CA THR A 317 -22.55 10.42 6.80
C THR A 317 -23.09 9.59 5.63
N GLY A 318 -24.37 9.77 5.31
CA GLY A 318 -25.05 9.02 4.26
C GLY A 318 -25.81 7.79 4.75
N LEU A 319 -25.60 7.32 5.99
CA LEU A 319 -26.43 6.28 6.59
C LEU A 319 -27.61 6.88 7.37
N PRO A 320 -28.85 6.49 7.08
CA PRO A 320 -30.00 6.93 7.85
C PRO A 320 -30.05 6.28 9.24
N PRO A 321 -30.76 6.88 10.21
CA PRO A 321 -30.93 6.31 11.56
C PRO A 321 -31.70 4.98 11.60
N SER A 322 -32.44 4.66 10.54
CA SER A 322 -33.17 3.40 10.39
C SER A 322 -32.91 2.84 9.00
N LEU A 323 -32.42 1.61 8.95
CA LEU A 323 -32.14 0.88 7.72
C LEU A 323 -33.20 -0.20 7.54
N ASN A 324 -33.72 -0.36 6.33
CA ASN A 324 -34.64 -1.44 6.01
C ASN A 324 -33.94 -2.80 6.18
N ALA A 325 -34.48 -3.70 7.00
CA ALA A 325 -33.91 -5.02 7.26
C ALA A 325 -33.75 -5.87 5.99
N ASP A 326 -34.59 -5.62 4.98
CA ASP A 326 -34.59 -6.34 3.70
C ASP A 326 -33.75 -5.64 2.62
N ALA A 327 -32.97 -4.62 2.99
CA ALA A 327 -31.95 -4.07 2.11
C ALA A 327 -30.98 -5.19 1.68
N PRO A 328 -30.58 -5.27 0.38
CA PRO A 328 -29.77 -6.37 -0.14
C PRO A 328 -28.49 -6.65 0.67
N ALA A 329 -27.83 -5.59 1.15
CA ALA A 329 -26.66 -5.71 1.99
C ALA A 329 -26.96 -6.33 3.37
N LEU A 330 -28.08 -5.97 4.03
CA LEU A 330 -28.45 -6.57 5.31
C LEU A 330 -28.95 -8.02 5.17
N VAL A 331 -29.63 -8.35 4.07
CA VAL A 331 -29.99 -9.73 3.74
C VAL A 331 -28.73 -10.58 3.58
N ARG A 332 -27.73 -10.08 2.85
CA ARG A 332 -26.47 -10.79 2.65
C ARG A 332 -25.65 -10.90 3.92
N LEU A 333 -25.63 -9.85 4.74
CA LEU A 333 -25.01 -9.86 6.07
C LEU A 333 -25.63 -10.96 6.96
N ARG A 334 -26.96 -11.13 6.92
CA ARG A 334 -27.67 -12.21 7.65
C ARG A 334 -27.37 -13.60 7.11
N ALA A 335 -27.24 -13.74 5.79
CA ALA A 335 -26.97 -15.02 5.13
C ALA A 335 -25.53 -15.50 5.37
N ASP A 336 -24.55 -14.64 5.06
CA ASP A 336 -23.14 -14.99 5.04
C ASP A 336 -22.51 -14.84 6.44
N ARG A 337 -23.03 -13.92 7.27
CA ARG A 337 -22.49 -13.58 8.60
C ARG A 337 -21.04 -13.10 8.58
N GLU A 338 -20.59 -12.63 7.43
CA GLU A 338 -19.24 -12.12 7.19
C GLU A 338 -19.23 -10.60 7.03
N PRO A 339 -18.10 -9.93 7.32
CA PRO A 339 -17.91 -8.51 7.04
C PRO A 339 -18.16 -8.15 5.57
N LEU A 340 -19.01 -7.14 5.32
CA LEU A 340 -19.28 -6.62 3.98
C LEU A 340 -18.43 -5.38 3.67
N ASP A 341 -17.85 -5.34 2.49
CA ASP A 341 -17.07 -4.23 1.94
C ASP A 341 -17.35 -4.01 0.44
N GLY A 342 -16.74 -2.98 -0.14
CA GLY A 342 -16.89 -2.62 -1.55
C GLY A 342 -18.32 -2.21 -1.91
N ALA A 343 -18.76 -2.58 -3.11
CA ALA A 343 -20.03 -2.12 -3.69
C ALA A 343 -21.27 -2.39 -2.81
N LEU A 344 -21.27 -3.47 -2.03
CA LEU A 344 -22.39 -3.82 -1.13
C LEU A 344 -22.45 -2.92 0.09
N ALA A 345 -21.30 -2.56 0.68
CA ALA A 345 -21.24 -1.60 1.77
C ALA A 345 -21.50 -0.18 1.27
N GLU A 346 -20.94 0.18 0.11
CA GLU A 346 -21.12 1.48 -0.53
C GLU A 346 -22.59 1.74 -0.90
N GLY A 347 -23.32 0.69 -1.29
CA GLY A 347 -24.77 0.75 -1.53
C GLY A 347 -25.59 1.18 -0.31
N LEU A 348 -25.03 1.05 0.91
CA LEU A 348 -25.60 1.57 2.16
C LEU A 348 -24.95 2.88 2.62
N GLY A 349 -23.93 3.39 1.92
CA GLY A 349 -23.15 4.57 2.34
C GLY A 349 -22.03 4.28 3.35
N ALA A 350 -21.68 3.01 3.57
CA ALA A 350 -20.57 2.60 4.45
C ALA A 350 -19.39 2.08 3.62
N ALA A 351 -18.19 2.07 4.18
CA ALA A 351 -17.03 1.43 3.57
C ALA A 351 -16.78 0.01 4.11
N LEU A 352 -17.18 -0.27 5.35
CA LEU A 352 -17.10 -1.60 5.96
C LEU A 352 -18.26 -1.80 6.93
N ILE A 353 -18.94 -2.95 6.84
CA ILE A 353 -20.02 -3.35 7.74
C ILE A 353 -19.63 -4.65 8.42
N LEU A 354 -19.65 -4.64 9.75
CA LEU A 354 -19.23 -5.74 10.61
C LEU A 354 -20.44 -6.32 11.32
N PRO A 355 -20.78 -7.60 11.11
CA PRO A 355 -21.92 -8.21 11.78
C PRO A 355 -21.61 -8.48 13.25
N ILE A 356 -22.61 -8.25 14.11
CA ILE A 356 -22.64 -8.77 15.47
C ILE A 356 -23.52 -10.01 15.46
N VAL A 357 -22.88 -11.17 15.53
CA VAL A 357 -23.56 -12.47 15.47
C VAL A 357 -23.73 -13.04 16.88
N GLN A 358 -24.90 -13.59 17.17
CA GLN A 358 -25.15 -14.38 18.36
C GLN A 358 -25.95 -15.64 17.98
N ARG A 359 -25.48 -16.83 18.37
CA ARG A 359 -26.15 -18.11 18.11
C ARG A 359 -26.64 -18.29 16.66
N SER A 360 -25.88 -17.78 15.68
CA SER A 360 -26.17 -17.81 14.23
C SER A 360 -27.18 -16.76 13.73
N GLU A 361 -27.57 -15.81 14.56
CA GLU A 361 -28.39 -14.66 14.17
C GLU A 361 -27.59 -13.36 14.24
N VAL A 362 -27.84 -12.43 13.30
CA VAL A 362 -27.22 -11.10 13.33
C VAL A 362 -28.11 -10.19 14.18
N ILE A 363 -27.65 -9.88 15.39
CA ILE A 363 -28.39 -9.06 16.37
C ILE A 363 -28.04 -7.57 16.28
N GLY A 364 -26.97 -7.24 15.55
CA GLY A 364 -26.48 -5.88 15.39
C GLY A 364 -25.43 -5.80 14.29
N LEU A 365 -24.99 -4.59 14.00
CA LEU A 365 -23.88 -4.35 13.09
C LEU A 365 -23.13 -3.07 13.45
N PHE A 366 -21.83 -3.06 13.19
CA PHE A 366 -21.02 -1.84 13.15
C PHE A 366 -20.84 -1.41 11.71
N ALA A 367 -21.24 -0.18 11.39
CA ALA A 367 -20.97 0.46 10.11
C ALA A 367 -19.81 1.45 10.28
N LEU A 368 -18.81 1.34 9.41
CA LEU A 368 -17.67 2.24 9.33
C LEU A 368 -17.73 2.99 8.01
N GLY A 369 -17.60 4.31 8.08
CA GLY A 369 -17.48 5.17 6.90
C GLY A 369 -16.14 4.99 6.18
N PRO A 370 -15.97 5.64 5.02
CA PRO A 370 -14.69 5.66 4.32
C PRO A 370 -13.62 6.31 5.19
N LYS A 371 -12.41 5.74 5.20
CA LYS A 371 -11.29 6.32 5.97
C LYS A 371 -10.99 7.73 5.45
N PRO A 372 -10.68 8.70 6.34
CA PRO A 372 -10.25 10.04 5.90
C PRO A 372 -9.01 10.04 5.01
N SER A 373 -8.18 8.98 5.12
CA SER A 373 -7.03 8.76 4.26
C SER A 373 -7.41 8.42 2.81
N GLY A 374 -8.63 7.90 2.57
CA GLY A 374 -9.05 7.32 1.30
C GLY A 374 -8.65 5.85 1.12
N GLU A 375 -7.97 5.26 2.11
CA GLU A 375 -7.52 3.88 2.06
C GLU A 375 -8.67 2.90 2.31
N VAL A 376 -8.66 1.76 1.60
CA VAL A 376 -9.54 0.62 1.87
C VAL A 376 -9.13 -0.05 3.18
N PHE A 377 -10.07 -0.70 3.85
CA PHE A 377 -9.77 -1.52 5.03
C PHE A 377 -8.96 -2.74 4.64
N ARG A 378 -7.80 -2.92 5.27
CA ARG A 378 -6.92 -4.05 5.00
C ARG A 378 -7.56 -5.36 5.50
N PRO A 379 -7.19 -6.51 4.92
CA PRO A 379 -7.72 -7.80 5.38
C PRO A 379 -7.48 -8.07 6.88
N ASP A 380 -6.31 -7.72 7.40
CA ASP A 380 -5.98 -7.87 8.84
C ASP A 380 -6.79 -6.92 9.73
N GLU A 381 -7.01 -5.67 9.29
CA GLU A 381 -7.93 -4.73 9.95
C GLU A 381 -9.36 -5.27 10.02
N ARG A 382 -9.86 -5.80 8.91
CA ARG A 382 -11.22 -6.35 8.82
C ARG A 382 -11.43 -7.47 9.82
N VAL A 383 -10.48 -8.41 9.89
CA VAL A 383 -10.56 -9.55 10.83
C VAL A 383 -10.56 -9.04 12.28
N LEU A 384 -9.61 -8.19 12.65
CA LEU A 384 -9.53 -7.66 14.02
C LEU A 384 -10.76 -6.85 14.42
N LEU A 385 -11.28 -6.02 13.51
CA LEU A 385 -12.48 -5.22 13.75
C LEU A 385 -13.73 -6.11 13.86
N ALA A 386 -13.83 -7.17 13.05
CA ALA A 386 -14.93 -8.14 13.14
C ALA A 386 -14.91 -8.90 14.47
N GLU A 387 -13.74 -9.37 14.90
CA GLU A 387 -13.56 -10.01 16.22
C GLU A 387 -13.92 -9.05 17.36
N ALA A 388 -13.47 -7.79 17.27
CA ALA A 388 -13.80 -6.76 18.24
C ALA A 388 -15.31 -6.48 18.29
N ALA A 389 -15.95 -6.36 17.12
CA ALA A 389 -17.38 -6.08 17.00
C ALA A 389 -18.21 -7.21 17.61
N HIS A 390 -17.84 -8.45 17.31
CA HIS A 390 -18.48 -9.63 17.88
C HIS A 390 -18.35 -9.65 19.40
N ARG A 391 -17.15 -9.43 19.95
CA ARG A 391 -16.93 -9.43 21.41
C ARG A 391 -17.70 -8.34 22.13
N ILE A 392 -17.63 -7.10 21.64
CA ILE A 392 -18.38 -5.97 22.21
C ILE A 392 -19.88 -6.21 22.13
N GLY A 393 -20.34 -6.80 21.03
CA GLY A 393 -21.75 -7.15 20.86
C GLY A 393 -22.25 -8.19 21.86
N LEU A 394 -21.42 -9.18 22.21
CA LEU A 394 -21.72 -10.13 23.29
C LEU A 394 -21.80 -9.43 24.64
N ASP A 395 -20.85 -8.55 24.96
CA ASP A 395 -20.84 -7.79 26.22
C ASP A 395 -22.07 -6.86 26.33
N LEU A 396 -22.43 -6.18 25.23
CA LEU A 396 -23.66 -5.37 25.16
C LEU A 396 -24.92 -6.20 25.35
N HIS A 397 -24.97 -7.40 24.76
CA HIS A 397 -26.11 -8.30 24.94
C HIS A 397 -26.24 -8.77 26.39
N LEU A 398 -25.13 -9.08 27.06
CA LEU A 398 -25.14 -9.46 28.48
C LEU A 398 -25.72 -8.33 29.35
N LEU A 399 -25.27 -7.08 29.15
CA LEU A 399 -25.80 -5.92 29.89
C LEU A 399 -27.30 -5.68 29.62
N GLU A 400 -27.77 -5.93 28.38
CA GLU A 400 -29.19 -5.81 28.05
C GLU A 400 -30.01 -6.90 28.75
N VAL A 401 -29.51 -8.14 28.80
CA VAL A 401 -30.15 -9.24 29.52
C VAL A 401 -30.24 -8.94 31.02
N GLU A 402 -29.15 -8.48 31.65
CA GLU A 402 -29.15 -8.09 33.06
C GLU A 402 -30.15 -6.96 33.35
N ARG A 403 -30.26 -5.97 32.46
CA ARG A 403 -31.25 -4.89 32.59
C ARG A 403 -32.68 -5.44 32.55
N LEU A 404 -32.97 -6.31 31.58
CA LEU A 404 -34.29 -6.91 31.41
C LEU A 404 -34.68 -7.81 32.60
N GLU A 405 -33.72 -8.53 33.19
CA GLU A 405 -33.96 -9.33 34.39
C GLU A 405 -34.33 -8.46 35.61
N ILE A 406 -33.61 -7.34 35.82
CA ILE A 406 -33.92 -6.38 36.88
C ILE A 406 -35.33 -5.80 36.68
N GLU A 407 -35.66 -5.37 35.46
CA GLU A 407 -36.99 -4.84 35.12
C GLU A 407 -38.09 -5.90 35.36
N ALA A 408 -37.87 -7.16 34.97
CA ALA A 408 -38.82 -8.24 35.17
C ALA A 408 -39.08 -8.54 36.66
N VAL A 409 -38.03 -8.49 37.50
CA VAL A 409 -38.15 -8.65 38.95
C VAL A 409 -38.95 -7.50 39.56
N GLU A 410 -38.70 -6.26 39.14
CA GLU A 410 -39.49 -5.11 39.61
C GLU A 410 -40.96 -5.20 39.21
N GLN A 411 -41.25 -5.60 37.97
CA GLN A 411 -42.63 -5.76 37.50
C GLN A 411 -43.38 -6.84 38.28
N ARG A 412 -42.74 -7.99 38.56
CA ARG A 412 -43.32 -9.03 39.44
C ARG A 412 -43.62 -8.50 40.83
N ARG A 413 -42.67 -7.77 41.44
CA ARG A 413 -42.87 -7.20 42.78
C ARG A 413 -44.03 -6.20 42.81
N ARG A 414 -44.22 -5.41 41.74
CA ARG A 414 -45.38 -4.50 41.62
C ARG A 414 -46.69 -5.26 41.49
N ALA A 415 -46.73 -6.33 40.70
CA ALA A 415 -47.90 -7.18 40.57
C ALA A 415 -48.29 -7.80 41.92
N ASP A 416 -47.33 -8.38 42.66
CA ASP A 416 -47.58 -8.98 43.98
C ASP A 416 -48.12 -7.96 45.00
N LEU A 417 -47.59 -6.73 44.99
CA LEU A 417 -48.08 -5.65 45.85
C LEU A 417 -49.51 -5.24 45.51
N LEU A 418 -49.86 -5.17 44.23
CA LEU A 418 -51.22 -4.87 43.77
C LEU A 418 -52.20 -5.98 44.18
N GLU A 419 -51.81 -7.24 44.04
CA GLU A 419 -52.64 -8.37 44.51
C GLU A 419 -52.87 -8.32 46.01
N GLN A 420 -51.83 -8.03 46.81
CA GLN A 420 -51.96 -7.86 48.26
C GLN A 420 -52.89 -6.68 48.63
N GLN A 421 -52.83 -5.57 47.88
CA GLN A 421 -53.72 -4.44 48.07
C GLN A 421 -55.18 -4.78 47.70
N MET A 422 -55.41 -5.49 46.60
CA MET A 422 -56.74 -5.97 46.23
C MET A 422 -57.32 -6.93 47.27
N GLN A 423 -56.52 -7.87 47.78
CA GLN A 423 -56.96 -8.78 48.84
C GLN A 423 -57.31 -8.04 50.13
N LYS A 424 -56.52 -7.03 50.52
CA LYS A 424 -56.85 -6.17 51.68
C LYS A 424 -58.12 -5.36 51.44
N ALA A 425 -58.32 -4.80 50.25
CA ALA A 425 -59.52 -4.03 49.91
C ALA A 425 -60.78 -4.92 49.93
N LEU A 426 -60.68 -6.15 49.43
CA LEU A 426 -61.76 -7.14 49.49
C LEU A 426 -62.07 -7.59 50.93
N ALA A 427 -61.04 -7.76 51.77
CA ALA A 427 -61.22 -8.11 53.18
C ALA A 427 -61.88 -6.97 53.99
N VAL A 428 -61.61 -5.71 53.65
CA VAL A 428 -62.23 -4.53 54.30
C VAL A 428 -63.64 -4.27 53.77
N GLY A 429 -63.96 -4.62 52.51
CA GLY A 429 -65.31 -4.49 51.95
C GLY A 429 -66.28 -5.61 52.34
N ALA A 430 -65.78 -6.71 52.92
CA ALA A 430 -66.59 -7.85 53.37
C ALA A 430 -66.88 -7.86 54.89
N ALA A 431 -66.30 -6.92 55.64
CA ALA A 431 -66.56 -6.66 57.06
C ALA A 431 -67.47 -5.42 57.18
#